data_AF-A0A1S2DG87-F1
#
_entry.id   AF-A0A1S2DG87-F1
#
_cell.length_a   1.000
_cell.length_b   1.000
_cell.length_c   1.000
_cell.angle_alpha   90.00
_cell.angle_beta   90.00
_cell.angle_gamma   90.00
#
_symmetry.space_group_name_H-M   'P 1'
#
loop_
_entity.id
_entity.type
_entity.pdbx_description
1 polymer ?
#
loop_
_entity_poly.entity_id
_entity_poly.type
_entity_poly.pdbx_seq_one_letter_code
_entity_poly.pdbx_strand_id
1 'polypeptide(L)'
;MSDIEAMQTENEALKAKNAELLGKLRKAKDGGGESQERLGALEAENEQLKAEIHKLTFENPVNEFFKNVCPASNALRQTFSDHFDIARGDDGKFYINDKDGNPMLKTVKVGQYGEEHHPRELTFDNLYDLVDEHGLDDLWFFMPKPTGSGAPGSTHRNASRPPANDDKPADKPLNRPQLGMR
;
A
#
# COMPACT_ATOMS: atom_id res chain seq x y z
N MET A 1 62.11 -50.53 39.93
CA MET A 1 60.94 -50.37 39.06
C MET A 1 61.30 -50.94 37.71
N SER A 2 60.57 -51.96 37.27
CA SER A 2 60.79 -52.57 35.96
C SER A 2 60.15 -51.70 34.87
N ASP A 3 60.69 -51.71 33.65
CA ASP A 3 60.10 -50.98 32.50
C ASP A 3 58.61 -51.29 32.30
N ILE A 4 58.15 -52.48 32.71
CA ILE A 4 56.76 -52.91 32.64
C ILE A 4 55.87 -52.10 33.59
N GLU A 5 56.33 -51.80 34.81
CA GLU A 5 55.57 -50.98 35.78
C GLU A 5 55.47 -49.52 35.33
N ALA A 6 56.53 -49.00 34.71
CA ALA A 6 56.56 -47.65 34.12
C ALA A 6 55.60 -47.54 32.92
N MET A 7 55.58 -48.54 32.03
CA MET A 7 54.63 -48.58 30.91
C MET A 7 53.18 -48.78 31.36
N GLN A 8 52.93 -49.47 32.48
CA GLN A 8 51.59 -49.64 33.05
C GLN A 8 51.06 -48.33 33.63
N THR A 9 51.88 -47.62 34.40
CA THR A 9 51.52 -46.29 34.93
C THR A 9 51.31 -45.26 33.83
N GLU A 10 52.13 -45.29 32.77
CA GLU A 10 51.94 -44.42 31.61
C GLU A 10 50.65 -44.76 30.84
N ASN A 11 50.31 -46.05 30.69
CA ASN A 11 49.05 -46.48 30.08
C ASN A 11 47.83 -46.02 30.89
N GLU A 12 47.89 -46.10 32.22
CA GLU A 12 46.81 -45.65 33.09
C GLU A 12 46.64 -44.13 33.02
N ALA A 13 47.75 -43.38 33.00
CA ALA A 13 47.74 -41.93 32.84
C ALA A 13 47.16 -41.51 31.47
N LEU A 14 47.52 -42.23 30.39
CA LEU A 14 46.98 -41.99 29.05
C LEU A 14 45.49 -42.30 28.96
N LYS A 15 45.02 -43.40 29.59
CA LYS A 15 43.60 -43.73 29.67
C LYS A 15 42.79 -42.68 30.43
N ALA A 16 43.34 -42.18 31.54
CA ALA A 16 42.70 -41.11 32.33
C ALA A 16 42.58 -39.81 31.51
N LYS A 17 43.64 -39.39 30.81
CA LYS A 17 43.61 -38.23 29.91
C LYS A 17 42.62 -38.41 28.76
N ASN A 18 42.54 -39.61 28.18
CA ASN A 18 41.59 -39.88 27.11
C ASN A 18 40.13 -39.78 27.59
N ALA A 19 39.82 -40.29 28.78
CA ALA A 19 38.50 -40.15 29.39
C ALA A 19 38.15 -38.69 29.68
N GLU A 20 39.10 -37.89 30.16
CA GLU A 20 38.93 -36.45 30.40
C GLU A 20 38.65 -35.68 29.10
N LEU A 21 39.43 -35.95 28.05
CA LEU A 21 39.27 -35.29 26.74
C LEU A 21 37.94 -35.67 26.08
N LEU A 22 37.53 -36.94 26.16
CA LEU A 22 36.21 -37.38 25.69
C LEU A 22 35.07 -36.70 26.46
N GLY A 23 35.22 -36.51 27.77
CA GLY A 23 34.26 -35.77 28.59
C GLY A 23 34.15 -34.30 28.19
N LYS A 24 35.28 -33.63 27.91
CA LYS A 24 35.30 -32.25 27.40
C LYS A 24 34.68 -32.13 26.02
N LEU A 25 34.96 -33.09 25.13
CA LEU A 25 34.43 -33.11 23.77
C LEU A 25 32.91 -33.31 23.75
N ARG A 26 32.37 -34.18 24.61
CA ARG A 26 30.91 -34.35 24.77
C ARG A 26 30.25 -33.06 25.27
N LYS A 27 30.75 -32.47 26.35
CA LYS A 27 30.23 -31.20 26.89
C LYS A 27 30.24 -30.06 25.88
N ALA A 28 31.31 -29.95 25.08
CA ALA A 28 31.42 -28.94 24.03
C ALA A 28 30.41 -29.18 22.90
N LYS A 29 30.15 -30.45 22.54
CA LYS A 29 29.19 -30.82 21.51
C LYS A 29 27.75 -30.56 21.96
N ASP A 30 27.42 -30.86 23.21
CA ASP A 30 26.11 -30.63 23.80
C ASP A 30 25.81 -29.12 23.90
N GLY A 31 26.76 -28.31 24.39
CA GLY A 31 26.61 -26.85 24.44
C GLY A 31 26.56 -26.16 23.06
N GLY A 32 27.18 -26.77 22.05
CA GLY A 32 27.08 -26.33 20.65
C GLY A 32 25.68 -26.57 20.06
N GLY A 33 25.05 -27.70 20.38
CA GLY A 33 23.68 -28.03 19.96
C GLY A 33 22.65 -27.07 20.57
N GLU A 34 22.74 -26.83 21.89
CA GLU A 34 21.86 -25.87 22.59
C GLU A 34 22.02 -24.44 22.04
N SER A 35 23.25 -24.05 21.69
CA SER A 35 23.52 -22.74 21.08
C SER A 35 22.93 -22.62 19.67
N GLN A 36 22.99 -23.69 18.88
CA GLN A 36 22.46 -23.71 17.52
C GLN A 36 20.93 -23.75 17.49
N GLU A 37 20.29 -24.51 18.39
CA GLU A 37 18.83 -24.49 18.57
C GLU A 37 18.35 -23.11 19.03
N ARG A 38 19.08 -22.48 19.95
CA ARG A 38 18.77 -21.13 20.42
C ARG A 38 18.94 -20.08 19.33
N LEU A 39 19.95 -20.20 18.46
CA LEU A 39 20.11 -19.32 17.29
C LEU A 39 18.94 -19.50 16.32
N GLY A 40 18.57 -20.73 15.98
CA GLY A 40 17.42 -20.98 15.09
C GLY A 40 16.10 -20.46 15.66
N ALA A 41 15.89 -20.58 16.97
CA ALA A 41 14.71 -20.01 17.64
C ALA A 41 14.70 -18.47 17.60
N LEU A 42 15.86 -17.83 17.84
CA LEU A 42 16.00 -16.38 17.76
C LEU A 42 15.85 -15.85 16.33
N GLU A 43 16.34 -16.58 15.32
CA GLU A 43 16.13 -16.24 13.91
C GLU A 43 14.65 -16.30 13.53
N ALA A 44 13.94 -17.36 13.93
CA ALA A 44 12.50 -17.47 13.72
C ALA A 44 11.71 -16.36 14.44
N GLU A 45 12.07 -16.03 15.68
CA GLU A 45 11.47 -14.91 16.42
C GLU A 45 11.75 -13.57 15.74
N ASN A 46 12.96 -13.36 15.23
CA ASN A 46 13.34 -12.14 14.51
C ASN A 46 12.55 -11.99 13.20
N GLU A 47 12.35 -13.07 12.45
CA GLU A 47 11.49 -13.07 11.25
C GLU A 47 10.03 -12.76 11.59
N GLN A 48 9.50 -13.33 12.67
CA GLN A 48 8.14 -13.04 13.15
C GLN A 48 8.00 -11.56 13.55
N LEU A 49 8.96 -11.03 14.30
CA LEU A 49 8.97 -9.62 14.70
C LEU A 49 9.09 -8.69 13.49
N LYS A 50 9.91 -9.03 12.48
CA LYS A 50 9.99 -8.27 11.22
C LYS A 50 8.65 -8.25 10.49
N ALA A 51 7.97 -9.40 10.40
CA ALA A 51 6.65 -9.48 9.79
C ALA A 51 5.60 -8.67 10.57
N GLU A 52 5.65 -8.70 11.90
CA GLU A 52 4.76 -7.91 12.75
C GLU A 52 5.02 -6.40 12.63
N ILE A 53 6.29 -5.98 12.61
CA ILE A 53 6.68 -4.59 12.39
C ILE A 53 6.19 -4.13 11.01
N HIS A 54 6.38 -4.93 9.96
CA HIS A 54 5.85 -4.61 8.63
C HIS A 54 4.32 -4.45 8.67
N LYS A 55 3.63 -5.38 9.33
CA LYS A 55 2.18 -5.33 9.47
C LYS A 55 1.71 -4.07 10.19
N LEU A 56 2.35 -3.71 11.30
CA LEU A 56 1.98 -2.54 12.11
C LEU A 56 2.34 -1.21 11.43
N THR A 57 3.47 -1.16 10.73
CA THR A 57 4.02 0.09 10.20
C THR A 57 3.65 0.37 8.74
N PHE A 58 3.23 -0.64 7.99
CA PHE A 58 2.85 -0.51 6.59
C PHE A 58 1.41 -0.97 6.35
N GLU A 59 1.12 -2.25 6.57
CA GLU A 59 -0.20 -2.84 6.22
C GLU A 59 -1.34 -2.18 6.98
N ASN A 60 -1.20 -1.97 8.28
CA ASN A 60 -2.26 -1.40 9.11
C ASN A 60 -2.62 0.04 8.71
N PRO A 61 -1.66 0.99 8.61
CA PRO A 61 -1.95 2.34 8.14
C PRO A 61 -2.57 2.39 6.75
N VAL A 62 -2.05 1.58 5.81
CA VAL A 62 -2.59 1.53 4.44
C VAL A 62 -4.02 0.97 4.43
N ASN A 63 -4.28 -0.10 5.19
CA ASN A 63 -5.64 -0.65 5.33
C ASN A 63 -6.60 0.33 6.00
N GLU A 64 -6.14 1.07 7.00
CA GLU A 64 -6.93 2.11 7.66
C GLU A 64 -7.28 3.23 6.69
N PHE A 65 -6.33 3.67 5.86
CA PHE A 65 -6.59 4.61 4.78
C PHE A 65 -7.71 4.12 3.84
N PHE A 66 -7.60 2.91 3.28
CA PHE A 66 -8.63 2.39 2.37
C PHE A 66 -9.98 2.20 3.04
N LYS A 67 -10.03 1.82 4.32
CA LYS A 67 -11.26 1.75 5.12
C LYS A 67 -11.93 3.11 5.28
N ASN A 68 -11.13 4.16 5.43
CA ASN A 68 -11.62 5.53 5.53
C ASN A 68 -12.11 6.07 4.18
N VAL A 69 -11.54 5.62 3.07
CA VAL A 69 -12.01 5.99 1.71
C VAL A 69 -13.35 5.34 1.40
N CYS A 70 -13.51 4.03 1.63
CA CYS A 70 -14.71 3.31 1.23
C CYS A 70 -15.03 2.11 2.14
N PRO A 71 -16.32 1.86 2.46
CA PRO A 71 -16.73 0.64 3.17
C PRO A 71 -16.28 -0.66 2.48
N ALA A 72 -16.21 -0.67 1.14
CA ALA A 72 -15.71 -1.78 0.33
C ALA A 72 -14.18 -1.75 0.17
N SER A 73 -13.46 -1.33 1.21
CA SER A 73 -12.01 -1.12 1.24
C SER A 73 -11.17 -2.28 0.70
N ASN A 74 -11.55 -3.54 0.98
CA ASN A 74 -10.81 -4.69 0.46
C ASN A 74 -10.87 -4.80 -1.07
N ALA A 75 -12.05 -4.54 -1.65
CA ALA A 75 -12.22 -4.56 -3.11
C ALA A 75 -11.53 -3.38 -3.78
N LEU A 76 -11.64 -2.19 -3.17
CA LEU A 76 -10.90 -1.00 -3.60
C LEU A 76 -9.39 -1.24 -3.56
N ARG A 77 -8.86 -1.76 -2.45
CA ARG A 77 -7.42 -2.05 -2.31
C ARG A 77 -6.96 -3.07 -3.35
N GLN A 78 -7.72 -4.15 -3.56
CA GLN A 78 -7.38 -5.15 -4.56
C GLN A 78 -7.32 -4.55 -5.96
N THR A 79 -8.35 -3.80 -6.35
CA THR A 79 -8.41 -3.13 -7.65
C THR A 79 -7.29 -2.10 -7.78
N PHE A 80 -6.98 -1.36 -6.72
CA PHE A 80 -5.89 -0.38 -6.71
C PHE A 80 -4.54 -1.08 -6.92
N SER A 81 -4.35 -2.19 -6.21
CA SER A 81 -3.18 -3.05 -6.35
C SER A 81 -3.07 -3.71 -7.71
N ASP A 82 -4.08 -3.70 -8.58
CA ASP A 82 -3.95 -4.17 -9.97
C ASP A 82 -3.30 -3.10 -10.88
N HIS A 83 -3.33 -1.83 -10.48
CA HIS A 83 -2.79 -0.71 -11.26
C HIS A 83 -1.54 -0.08 -10.66
N PHE A 84 -1.42 -0.09 -9.32
CA PHE A 84 -0.41 0.66 -8.60
C PHE A 84 0.18 -0.15 -7.45
N ASP A 85 1.32 0.29 -6.96
CA ASP A 85 1.92 -0.17 -5.72
C ASP A 85 2.05 0.98 -4.72
N ILE A 86 2.22 0.66 -3.44
CA ILE A 86 2.40 1.63 -2.37
C ILE A 86 3.77 1.41 -1.74
N ALA A 87 4.60 2.44 -1.71
CA ALA A 87 5.90 2.41 -1.06
C ALA A 87 5.91 3.34 0.14
N ARG A 88 6.63 2.97 1.20
CA ARG A 88 6.90 3.86 2.31
C ARG A 88 8.20 4.62 2.05
N GLY A 89 8.13 5.96 2.09
CA GLY A 89 9.30 6.82 1.97
C GLY A 89 10.09 6.93 3.28
N ASP A 90 11.32 7.45 3.18
CA ASP A 90 12.22 7.67 4.33
C ASP A 90 11.67 8.71 5.32
N ASP A 91 10.76 9.56 4.87
CA ASP A 91 10.04 10.54 5.68
C ASP A 91 8.84 9.92 6.44
N GLY A 92 8.62 8.62 6.29
CA GLY A 92 7.57 7.86 6.94
C GLY A 92 6.20 7.95 6.25
N LYS A 93 6.10 8.68 5.13
CA LYS A 93 4.87 8.79 4.34
C LYS A 93 4.71 7.63 3.36
N PHE A 94 3.50 7.47 2.84
CA PHE A 94 3.20 6.48 1.81
C PHE A 94 3.09 7.16 0.46
N TYR A 95 3.74 6.62 -0.55
CA TYR A 95 3.74 7.12 -1.92
C TYR A 95 3.17 6.08 -2.88
N ILE A 96 2.53 6.58 -3.93
CA ILE A 96 1.93 5.74 -4.97
C ILE A 96 2.97 5.57 -6.09
N ASN A 97 3.23 4.31 -6.42
CA ASN A 97 4.10 3.92 -7.51
C ASN A 97 3.31 3.22 -8.61
N ASP A 98 3.83 3.24 -9.83
CA ASP A 98 3.36 2.34 -10.88
C ASP A 98 3.74 0.89 -10.57
N LYS A 99 3.29 -0.04 -11.42
CA LYS A 99 3.62 -1.46 -11.33
C LYS A 99 5.09 -1.80 -11.53
N ASP A 100 5.83 -0.90 -12.16
CA ASP A 100 7.26 -1.05 -12.44
C ASP A 100 8.12 -0.47 -11.30
N GLY A 101 7.49 0.12 -10.27
CA GLY A 101 8.13 0.69 -9.09
C GLY A 101 8.52 2.16 -9.22
N ASN A 102 8.14 2.85 -10.30
CA ASN A 102 8.41 4.28 -10.46
C ASN A 102 7.37 5.12 -9.71
N PRO A 103 7.77 6.25 -9.09
CA PRO A 103 6.84 7.11 -8.38
C PRO A 103 5.85 7.77 -9.34
N MET A 104 4.57 7.70 -9.03
CA MET A 104 3.55 8.46 -9.74
C MET A 104 3.68 9.93 -9.36
N LEU A 105 3.85 10.80 -10.37
CA LEU A 105 4.07 12.23 -10.15
C LEU A 105 2.77 13.01 -10.28
N LYS A 106 2.66 14.09 -9.50
CA LYS A 106 1.61 15.11 -9.61
C LYS A 106 2.23 16.41 -10.07
N THR A 107 1.61 17.02 -11.06
CA THR A 107 1.98 18.36 -11.53
C THR A 107 1.36 19.41 -10.60
N VAL A 108 2.19 20.16 -9.90
CA VAL A 108 1.78 21.26 -9.03
C VAL A 108 2.20 22.57 -9.69
N LYS A 109 1.24 23.50 -9.85
CA LYS A 109 1.54 24.83 -10.38
C LYS A 109 2.26 25.66 -9.31
N VAL A 110 3.46 26.13 -9.64
CA VAL A 110 4.27 27.00 -8.80
C VAL A 110 4.31 28.39 -9.44
N GLY A 111 3.56 29.32 -8.85
CA GLY A 111 3.42 30.69 -9.37
C GLY A 111 2.63 30.77 -10.69
N GLN A 112 2.90 31.79 -11.50
CA GLN A 112 2.18 32.03 -12.76
C GLN A 112 2.69 31.20 -13.95
N TYR A 113 3.90 30.62 -13.87
CA TYR A 113 4.59 30.04 -15.03
C TYR A 113 5.38 28.75 -14.73
N GLY A 114 5.41 28.28 -13.48
CA GLY A 114 6.14 27.06 -13.11
C GLY A 114 5.21 25.87 -12.97
N GLU A 115 5.64 24.73 -13.48
CA GLU A 115 5.09 23.42 -13.13
C GLU A 115 6.19 22.61 -12.46
N GLU A 116 5.91 22.08 -11.29
CA GLU A 116 6.78 21.14 -10.58
C GLU A 116 6.12 19.77 -10.49
N HIS A 117 6.93 18.73 -10.59
CA HIS A 117 6.48 17.36 -10.43
C HIS A 117 6.87 16.84 -9.06
N HIS A 118 5.87 16.50 -8.26
CA HIS A 118 6.04 15.96 -6.91
C HIS A 118 5.54 14.52 -6.83
N PRO A 119 6.19 13.62 -6.08
CA PRO A 119 5.66 12.28 -5.85
C PRO A 119 4.28 12.32 -5.20
N ARG A 120 3.37 11.45 -5.66
CA ARG A 120 2.01 11.35 -5.13
C ARG A 120 2.03 10.62 -3.79
N GLU A 121 1.82 11.37 -2.73
CA GLU A 121 1.52 10.80 -1.41
C GLU A 121 0.14 10.11 -1.43
N LEU A 122 0.00 9.00 -0.71
CA LEU A 122 -1.25 8.28 -0.48
C LEU A 122 -2.18 9.14 0.39
N THR A 123 -2.89 10.03 -0.27
CA THR A 123 -3.92 10.90 0.30
C THR A 123 -5.19 10.77 -0.52
N PHE A 124 -6.31 11.20 0.06
CA PHE A 124 -7.60 11.15 -0.63
C PHE A 124 -7.54 11.94 -1.94
N ASP A 125 -7.13 13.22 -1.90
CA ASP A 125 -7.10 14.09 -3.08
C ASP A 125 -6.20 13.52 -4.19
N ASN A 126 -5.01 13.03 -3.83
CA ASN A 126 -4.09 12.46 -4.83
C ASN A 126 -4.61 11.15 -5.42
N LEU A 127 -5.35 10.34 -4.65
CA LEU A 127 -6.01 9.14 -5.17
C LEU A 127 -7.10 9.51 -6.19
N TYR A 128 -7.89 10.57 -5.92
CA TYR A 128 -8.89 11.06 -6.88
C TYR A 128 -8.27 11.57 -8.15
N ASP A 129 -7.30 12.47 -8.02
CA ASP A 129 -6.59 13.04 -9.16
C ASP A 129 -5.96 11.93 -10.01
N LEU A 130 -5.39 10.91 -9.37
CA LEU A 130 -4.78 9.77 -10.06
C LEU A 130 -5.81 8.94 -10.84
N VAL A 131 -6.95 8.64 -10.23
CA VAL A 131 -8.01 7.86 -10.89
C VAL A 131 -8.62 8.63 -12.06
N ASP A 132 -8.81 9.95 -11.92
CA ASP A 132 -9.35 10.82 -12.98
C ASP A 132 -8.35 10.97 -14.14
N GLU A 133 -7.08 11.25 -13.86
CA GLU A 133 -6.02 11.42 -14.87
C GLU A 133 -5.78 10.15 -15.69
N HIS A 134 -5.87 8.97 -15.06
CA HIS A 134 -5.64 7.68 -15.72
C HIS A 134 -6.91 7.00 -16.24
N GLY A 135 -8.10 7.61 -16.04
CA GLY A 135 -9.37 7.07 -16.53
C GLY A 135 -9.73 5.71 -15.95
N LEU A 136 -9.45 5.49 -14.65
CA LEU A 136 -9.65 4.20 -13.99
C LEU A 136 -11.08 4.07 -13.45
N ASP A 137 -12.05 3.89 -14.36
CA ASP A 137 -13.48 3.82 -14.07
C ASP A 137 -13.83 2.77 -12.98
N ASP A 138 -13.08 1.66 -12.94
CA ASP A 138 -13.27 0.58 -11.95
C ASP A 138 -12.93 1.05 -10.52
N LEU A 139 -11.92 1.90 -10.36
CA LEU A 139 -11.58 2.52 -9.08
C LEU A 139 -12.55 3.65 -8.73
N TRP A 140 -12.98 4.41 -9.73
CA TRP A 140 -13.94 5.50 -9.57
C TRP A 140 -15.25 5.01 -8.93
N PHE A 141 -15.69 3.79 -9.24
CA PHE A 141 -16.87 3.17 -8.65
C PHE A 141 -16.83 3.10 -7.12
N PHE A 142 -15.64 2.86 -6.54
CA PHE A 142 -15.47 2.70 -5.10
C PHE A 142 -15.25 4.01 -4.36
N MET A 143 -14.89 5.08 -5.06
CA MET A 143 -14.57 6.34 -4.42
C MET A 143 -15.84 7.12 -4.05
N PRO A 144 -15.88 7.79 -2.87
CA PRO A 144 -16.94 8.73 -2.55
C PRO A 144 -17.19 9.75 -3.68
N LYS A 145 -18.39 10.28 -3.84
CA LYS A 145 -18.54 11.44 -4.73
C LYS A 145 -17.98 12.67 -4.01
N PRO A 146 -17.19 13.53 -4.67
CA PRO A 146 -16.74 14.77 -4.05
C PRO A 146 -17.98 15.55 -3.57
N THR A 147 -18.01 15.89 -2.27
CA THR A 147 -19.13 16.55 -1.59
C THR A 147 -19.20 18.05 -1.89
N GLY A 148 -18.70 18.48 -3.05
CA GLY A 148 -18.87 19.81 -3.58
C GLY A 148 -20.21 19.91 -4.31
N SER A 149 -21.20 20.52 -3.67
CA SER A 149 -22.40 21.06 -4.32
C SER A 149 -22.07 22.26 -5.22
N GLY A 150 -21.16 22.07 -6.17
CA GLY A 150 -21.04 22.89 -7.36
C GLY A 150 -21.77 22.15 -8.48
N ALA A 151 -22.75 22.81 -9.10
CA ALA A 151 -23.47 22.28 -10.25
C ALA A 151 -22.49 21.63 -11.26
N PRO A 152 -22.80 20.46 -11.84
CA PRO A 152 -21.97 19.89 -12.89
C PRO A 152 -22.02 20.83 -14.10
N GLY A 153 -21.05 21.74 -14.15
CA GLY A 153 -20.69 22.48 -15.33
C GLY A 153 -20.26 21.49 -16.39
N SER A 154 -21.01 21.50 -17.48
CA SER A 154 -20.77 20.74 -18.69
C SER A 154 -19.35 20.92 -19.20
N THR A 155 -18.55 19.86 -19.22
CA THR A 155 -17.40 19.74 -20.11
C THR A 155 -17.35 18.34 -20.71
N HIS A 156 -17.89 18.28 -21.94
CA HIS A 156 -17.48 17.42 -23.05
C HIS A 156 -17.51 15.89 -22.91
N ARG A 157 -18.69 15.31 -23.18
CA ARG A 157 -18.80 14.22 -24.15
C ARG A 157 -19.72 14.66 -25.29
N ASN A 158 -19.12 15.09 -26.40
CA ASN A 158 -19.80 15.35 -27.66
C ASN A 158 -20.33 14.00 -28.20
N ALA A 159 -21.54 13.62 -27.79
CA ALA A 159 -22.36 12.66 -28.53
C ALA A 159 -23.45 13.48 -29.23
N SER A 160 -23.30 13.63 -30.54
CA SER A 160 -24.25 14.33 -31.41
C SER A 160 -25.64 13.73 -31.27
N ARG A 161 -26.54 14.44 -30.59
CA ARG A 161 -27.98 14.18 -30.64
C ARG A 161 -28.63 15.45 -31.19
N PRO A 162 -29.35 15.40 -32.33
CA PRO A 162 -29.99 16.58 -32.87
C PRO A 162 -31.08 17.07 -31.88
N PRO A 163 -31.23 18.39 -31.70
CA PRO A 163 -32.19 18.96 -30.77
C PRO A 163 -33.62 18.63 -31.20
N ALA A 164 -34.45 18.29 -30.22
CA ALA A 164 -35.89 18.13 -30.39
C ALA A 164 -36.52 19.49 -30.74
N ASN A 165 -37.41 19.49 -31.73
CA ASN A 165 -38.23 20.64 -32.09
C ASN A 165 -39.16 21.00 -30.92
N ASP A 166 -38.87 22.10 -30.23
CA ASP A 166 -39.83 22.78 -29.36
C ASP A 166 -40.71 23.70 -30.22
N ASP A 167 -41.85 23.17 -30.68
CA ASP A 167 -42.96 23.95 -31.21
C ASP A 167 -43.60 24.78 -30.07
N LYS A 168 -43.15 26.03 -29.92
CA LYS A 168 -43.91 27.07 -29.22
C LYS A 168 -45.05 27.57 -30.12
N PRO A 169 -46.33 27.52 -29.72
CA PRO A 169 -47.37 28.25 -30.44
C PRO A 169 -47.26 29.75 -30.13
N ALA A 170 -47.16 30.52 -31.21
CA ALA A 170 -47.01 31.98 -31.23
C ALA A 170 -48.24 32.76 -30.71
N ASP A 171 -47.93 33.95 -30.23
CA ASP A 171 -48.80 35.03 -29.78
C ASP A 171 -50.08 35.22 -30.60
N LYS A 172 -51.23 35.33 -29.90
CA LYS A 172 -52.44 35.93 -30.45
C LYS A 172 -52.51 37.42 -30.05
N PRO A 173 -52.54 38.36 -31.01
CA PRO A 173 -52.75 39.77 -30.69
C PRO A 173 -54.20 40.05 -30.30
N LEU A 174 -54.34 40.90 -29.27
CA LEU A 174 -55.57 41.56 -28.84
C LEU A 174 -56.25 42.22 -30.05
N ASN A 175 -57.46 41.77 -30.42
CA ASN A 175 -58.32 42.49 -31.35
C ASN A 175 -59.69 42.69 -30.71
N ARG A 176 -59.89 43.88 -30.12
CA ARG A 176 -61.22 44.41 -29.78
C ARG A 176 -61.86 44.93 -31.07
N PRO A 177 -63.17 44.72 -31.23
CA PRO A 177 -64.03 45.82 -31.65
C PRO A 177 -65.15 46.09 -30.64
N GLN A 178 -65.42 47.38 -30.49
CA GLN A 178 -66.52 47.97 -29.75
C GLN A 178 -67.89 47.78 -30.44
N LEU A 179 -68.92 48.02 -29.62
CA LEU A 179 -70.18 48.72 -29.93
C LEU A 179 -71.42 47.88 -30.25
N GLY A 180 -72.46 48.09 -29.43
CA GLY A 180 -73.84 47.74 -29.78
C GLY A 180 -74.79 47.78 -28.59
N MET A 181 -75.29 48.99 -28.27
CA MET A 181 -76.42 49.21 -27.36
C MET A 181 -77.70 48.55 -27.90
N ARG A 182 -78.43 47.84 -27.04
CA ARG A 182 -79.90 47.94 -26.84
C ARG A 182 -80.36 46.99 -25.74
#